data_AF-A0A954U3K8-F1
#
_entry.id   AF-A0A954U3K8-F1
#
_cell.length_a   1.000
_cell.length_b   1.000
_cell.length_c   1.000
_cell.angle_alpha   90.00
_cell.angle_beta   90.00
_cell.angle_gamma   90.00
#
_symmetry.space_group_name_H-M   'P 1'
#
loop_
_entity.id
_entity.type
_entity.pdbx_description
1 polymer ?
#
loop_
_entity_poly.entity_id
_entity_poly.type
_entity_poly.pdbx_seq_one_letter_code
_entity_poly.pdbx_strand_id
1 'polypeptide(L)' 'MANKSLFASLTSRLPRANAVNEAGGRAYKLEPKHALAQVAATGTFGNAFYSTAETQLDEVLKLIDEVDDNQYLAKLAL' A
#
# COMPACT_ATOMS: atom_id res chain seq x y z
N MET A 1 42.57 10.36 7.28
CA MET A 1 42.04 9.15 6.58
C MET A 1 40.62 8.91 7.08
N ALA A 2 39.63 8.75 6.20
CA ALA A 2 38.24 8.51 6.60
C ALA A 2 38.09 7.11 7.23
N ASN A 3 37.33 7.02 8.33
CA ASN A 3 37.10 5.76 9.03
C ASN A 3 36.13 4.88 8.23
N LYS A 4 36.64 3.80 7.63
CA LYS A 4 35.86 2.91 6.75
C LYS A 4 34.73 2.17 7.46
N SER A 5 34.72 2.08 8.79
CA SER A 5 33.58 1.51 9.52
C SER A 5 32.40 2.47 9.65
N LEU A 6 32.69 3.78 9.77
CA LEU A 6 31.66 4.83 9.87
C LEU A 6 31.18 5.31 8.50
N PHE A 7 32.06 5.30 7.49
CA PHE A 7 31.77 5.68 6.11
C PHE A 7 31.65 4.46 5.18
N ALA A 8 31.39 3.27 5.73
CA ALA A 8 31.01 2.13 4.91
C ALA A 8 29.70 2.48 4.19
N SER A 9 29.71 2.51 2.86
CA SER A 9 28.46 2.57 2.10
C SER A 9 27.57 1.42 2.57
N LEU A 10 26.37 1.74 3.06
CA LEU A 10 25.35 0.78 3.43
C LEU A 10 25.04 -0.11 2.20
N THR A 11 25.80 -1.19 2.09
CA THR A 11 25.57 -2.30 1.17
C THR A 11 24.55 -3.26 1.78
N SER A 12 23.67 -2.76 2.65
CA SER A 12 22.53 -3.52 3.10
C SER A 12 21.60 -3.71 1.90
N ARG A 13 21.26 -4.96 1.61
CA ARG A 13 20.23 -5.32 0.64
C ARG A 13 18.90 -4.74 1.11
N LEU A 14 18.59 -3.52 0.66
CA LEU A 14 17.27 -2.93 0.86
C LEU A 14 16.23 -3.90 0.27
N PRO A 15 15.06 -4.05 0.91
CA PRO A 15 14.01 -4.90 0.38
C PRO A 15 13.73 -4.48 -1.07
N ARG A 16 13.65 -5.46 -1.98
CA ARG A 16 13.40 -5.15 -3.39
C ARG A 16 12.00 -4.59 -3.51
N ALA A 17 11.83 -3.55 -4.32
CA ALA A 17 10.50 -3.07 -4.69
C ALA A 17 9.69 -4.22 -5.29
N ASN A 18 8.51 -4.47 -4.73
CA ASN A 18 7.63 -5.59 -5.09
C ASN A 18 6.46 -5.15 -5.98
N ALA A 19 6.36 -3.85 -6.27
CA ALA A 19 5.31 -3.28 -7.10
C ALA A 19 5.84 -2.12 -7.95
N VAL A 20 5.02 -1.66 -8.88
CA VAL A 20 5.21 -0.43 -9.64
C VAL A 20 3.97 0.43 -9.36
N ASN A 21 4.17 1.72 -9.08
CA ASN A 21 3.05 2.63 -8.89
C ASN A 21 2.44 3.02 -10.25
N GLU A 22 1.31 3.73 -10.22
CA GLU A 22 0.59 4.16 -11.43
C GLU A 22 1.42 5.12 -12.32
N ALA A 23 2.44 5.76 -11.76
CA ALA A 23 3.39 6.61 -12.47
C ALA A 23 4.60 5.84 -13.07
N GLY A 24 4.65 4.51 -12.98
CA GLY A 24 5.74 3.69 -13.52
C GLY A 24 7.00 3.63 -12.63
N GLY A 25 6.96 4.20 -11.43
CA GLY A 25 8.03 4.16 -10.44
C GLY A 25 7.99 2.89 -9.58
N ARG A 26 9.15 2.47 -9.07
CA ARG A 26 9.26 1.33 -8.15
C ARG A 26 8.54 1.63 -6.84
N ALA A 27 7.71 0.69 -6.38
CA ALA A 27 6.90 0.82 -5.17
C ALA A 27 6.83 -0.51 -4.39
N TYR A 28 6.17 -0.46 -3.24
CA TYR A 28 5.86 -1.63 -2.43
C TYR A 28 4.35 -1.78 -2.33
N LYS A 29 3.85 -3.00 -2.56
CA LYS A 29 2.43 -3.30 -2.41
C LYS A 29 2.10 -3.30 -0.91
N LEU A 30 1.02 -2.62 -0.55
CA LEU A 30 0.47 -2.69 0.80
C LEU A 30 -0.16 -4.06 1.02
N GLU A 31 -0.14 -4.53 2.27
CA GLU A 31 -0.90 -5.71 2.65
C GLU A 31 -2.41 -5.44 2.50
N PRO A 32 -3.23 -6.43 2.11
CA PRO A 32 -4.66 -6.22 1.85
C PRO A 32 -5.41 -5.57 3.02
N LYS A 33 -5.11 -5.99 4.27
CA LYS A 33 -5.68 -5.37 5.48
C LYS A 33 -5.30 -3.89 5.60
N HIS A 34 -4.03 -3.55 5.36
CA HIS A 34 -3.55 -2.17 5.45
C HIS A 34 -4.15 -1.29 4.34
N ALA A 35 -4.28 -1.83 3.12
CA ALA A 35 -4.92 -1.14 2.02
C ALA A 35 -6.40 -0.80 2.34
N LEU A 36 -7.16 -1.75 2.89
CA LEU A 36 -8.53 -1.49 3.36
C LEU A 36 -8.58 -0.43 4.45
N ALA A 37 -7.72 -0.52 5.47
CA ALA A 37 -7.66 0.49 6.54
C ALA A 37 -7.33 1.88 5.99
N GLN A 38 -6.43 1.96 5.01
CA GLN A 38 -6.09 3.23 4.39
C GLN A 38 -7.30 3.83 3.69
N VAL A 39 -8.03 3.05 2.88
CA VAL A 39 -9.24 3.54 2.20
C VAL A 39 -10.30 4.00 3.20
N ALA A 40 -10.53 3.24 4.27
CA ALA A 40 -11.48 3.60 5.32
C ALA A 40 -11.07 4.89 6.07
N ALA A 41 -9.78 5.03 6.37
CA ALA A 41 -9.26 6.18 7.11
C ALA A 41 -9.19 7.45 6.26
N THR A 42 -8.88 7.34 4.97
CA THR A 42 -8.81 8.51 4.08
C THR A 42 -10.17 8.89 3.52
N GLY A 43 -11.13 7.97 3.48
CA GLY A 43 -12.49 8.21 2.96
C GLY A 43 -12.48 8.66 1.49
N THR A 44 -11.40 8.38 0.76
CA THR A 44 -11.19 8.84 -0.60
C THR A 44 -11.91 7.90 -1.57
N PHE A 45 -13.23 8.04 -1.65
CA PHE A 45 -14.05 7.50 -2.73
C PHE A 45 -14.29 8.61 -3.75
N GLY A 46 -13.33 8.82 -4.66
CA GLY A 46 -13.40 9.92 -5.62
C GLY A 46 -12.40 9.80 -6.75
N ASN A 47 -12.57 10.61 -7.80
CA ASN A 47 -11.57 10.68 -8.87
C ASN A 47 -10.25 11.23 -8.32
N ALA A 48 -9.23 10.38 -8.26
CA ALA A 48 -7.85 10.79 -8.11
C ALA A 48 -7.21 11.04 -9.48
N PHE A 49 -5.99 11.55 -9.47
CA PHE A 49 -5.27 11.87 -10.70
C PHE A 49 -4.95 10.64 -11.57
N TYR A 50 -4.82 9.45 -10.95
CA TYR A 50 -4.47 8.20 -11.62
C TYR A 50 -5.54 7.10 -11.51
N SER A 51 -6.56 7.29 -10.66
CA SER A 51 -7.60 6.30 -10.40
C SER A 51 -8.98 6.94 -10.37
N THR A 52 -9.98 6.27 -10.92
CA THR A 52 -11.38 6.73 -10.86
C THR A 52 -12.12 6.18 -9.65
N ALA A 53 -13.24 6.80 -9.26
CA ALA A 53 -14.06 6.31 -8.15
C ALA A 53 -14.55 4.85 -8.35
N GLU A 54 -14.88 4.47 -9.59
CA GLU A 54 -15.32 3.12 -9.94
C GLU A 54 -14.19 2.10 -9.78
N THR A 55 -12.99 2.42 -10.27
CA THR A 55 -11.82 1.51 -10.15
C THR A 55 -11.40 1.32 -8.70
N GLN A 56 -11.46 2.38 -7.88
CA GLN A 56 -11.22 2.28 -6.44
C GLN A 56 -12.26 1.40 -5.74
N LEU A 57 -13.54 1.49 -6.12
CA LEU A 57 -14.59 0.65 -5.54
C LEU A 57 -14.35 -0.83 -5.87
N ASP A 58 -14.02 -1.14 -7.13
CA ASP A 58 -13.70 -2.50 -7.55
C ASP A 58 -12.48 -3.07 -6.81
N GLU A 59 -11.46 -2.24 -6.54
CA GLU A 59 -10.31 -2.63 -5.73
C GLU A 59 -10.68 -2.92 -4.28
N VAL A 60 -11.52 -2.09 -3.67
CA VAL A 60 -12.02 -2.30 -2.30
C VAL A 60 -12.80 -3.60 -2.21
N LEU A 61 -13.69 -3.90 -3.17
CA LEU A 61 -14.44 -5.16 -3.19
C LEU A 61 -13.52 -6.38 -3.25
N LYS A 62 -12.50 -6.34 -4.13
CA LYS A 62 -11.48 -7.41 -4.20
C LYS A 62 -10.70 -7.56 -2.90
N LEU A 63 -10.35 -6.44 -2.26
CA LEU A 63 -9.64 -6.45 -1.00
C LEU A 63 -10.51 -7.01 0.14
N ILE A 64 -11.82 -6.75 0.13
CA ILE A 64 -12.77 -7.34 1.08
C ILE A 64 -12.84 -8.86 0.88
N ASP A 65 -12.90 -9.34 -0.37
CA ASP A 65 -12.89 -10.78 -0.68
C ASP A 65 -11.55 -11.45 -0.29
N GLU A 66 -10.43 -10.74 -0.37
CA GLU A 66 -9.11 -11.24 0.02
C GLU A 66 -8.91 -11.22 1.55
N VAL A 67 -9.62 -10.35 2.27
CA VAL A 67 -9.54 -10.23 3.73
C VAL A 67 -10.64 -11.07 4.38
N ASP A 68 -10.31 -12.34 4.63
CA ASP A 68 -11.17 -13.34 5.29
C ASP A 68 -11.27 -13.13 6.82
N ASP A 69 -11.50 -11.88 7.25
CA ASP A 69 -11.58 -11.48 8.66
C ASP A 69 -12.80 -10.58 8.90
N ASN A 70 -13.94 -11.23 9.15
CA ASN A 70 -15.22 -10.55 9.36
C ASN A 70 -15.22 -9.58 10.55
N GLN A 71 -14.40 -9.81 11.58
CA GLN A 71 -14.31 -8.89 12.72
C GLN A 71 -13.57 -7.60 12.34
N TYR A 72 -12.55 -7.72 11.50
CA TYR A 72 -11.82 -6.58 10.96
C TYR A 72 -12.72 -5.74 10.04
N LEU A 73 -13.42 -6.39 9.11
CA LEU A 73 -14.37 -5.74 8.21
C LEU A 73 -15.48 -5.01 8.99
N ALA A 74 -16.02 -5.63 10.03
CA ALA A 74 -17.07 -5.02 10.87
C ALA A 74 -16.57 -3.77 11.63
N LYS A 75 -15.33 -3.77 12.12
CA LYS A 75 -14.72 -2.60 12.79
C LYS A 75 -14.40 -1.46 11.82
N LEU A 76 -14.12 -1.80 10.57
CA LEU A 76 -13.76 -0.85 9.53
C LEU A 76 -14.99 -0.09 8.98
N ALA A 77 -16.18 -0.68 9.09
CA ALA A 77 -17.44 -0.06 8.67
C ALA A 77 -18.10 0.86 9.73
N LEU A 78 -17.49 1.01 10.91
CA LEU A 78 -18.04 1.68 12.09
C LEU A 78 -17.45 3.09 12.25
#